data_AF-D5ST54-F1
#
_entry.id   AF-D5ST54-F1
#
_cell.length_a   1.000
_cell.length_b   1.000
_cell.length_c   1.000
_cell.angle_alpha   90.00
_cell.angle_beta   90.00
_cell.angle_gamma   90.00
#
_symmetry.space_group_name_H-M   'P 1'
#
loop_
_entity.id
_entity.type
_entity.pdbx_description
1 polymer ?
#
loop_
_entity_poly.entity_id
_entity_poly.type
_entity_poly.pdbx_seq_one_letter_code
_entity_poly.pdbx_strand_id
1 'polypeptide(L)'
;MEITDIWFRSTCSLEEIADILGLADVSFDAEDYWEWAIGTLVVERIQLDITRTHTAPPGLTETRIFRLDLESFTDDHIKKISLTLLPIAITGVVWGEWRHKQGNDFQMIESGRSP
;
A
#
# COMPACT_ATOMS: atom_id res chain seq x y z
N MET A 1 16.11 -1.18 -10.36
CA MET A 1 14.64 -1.02 -10.32
C MET A 1 14.32 -0.10 -9.17
N GLU A 2 13.40 0.83 -9.37
CA GLU A 2 12.90 1.72 -8.32
C GLU A 2 11.43 1.39 -8.10
N ILE A 3 11.01 1.34 -6.84
CA ILE A 3 9.64 1.06 -6.45
C ILE A 3 9.20 2.09 -5.43
N THR A 4 7.90 2.34 -5.37
CA THR A 4 7.30 3.17 -4.33
C THR A 4 6.30 2.34 -3.55
N ASP A 5 6.27 2.52 -2.24
CA ASP A 5 5.20 2.02 -1.39
C ASP A 5 4.56 3.15 -0.58
N ILE A 6 3.31 2.92 -0.22
CA ILE A 6 2.54 3.78 0.67
C ILE A 6 2.20 2.93 1.89
N TRP A 7 2.49 3.42 3.10
CA TRP A 7 2.22 2.67 4.31
C TRP A 7 1.56 3.49 5.42
N PHE A 8 0.77 2.80 6.23
CA PHE A 8 -0.02 3.37 7.32
C PHE A 8 -0.43 2.25 8.29
N ARG A 9 -0.99 2.63 9.45
CA ARG A 9 -1.67 1.69 10.35
C ARG A 9 -3.15 2.03 10.39
N SER A 10 -4.00 1.01 10.39
CA SER A 10 -5.45 1.16 10.50
C SER A 10 -6.05 -0.04 11.20
N THR A 11 -7.21 0.14 11.85
CA THR A 11 -8.01 -0.99 12.36
C THR A 11 -8.84 -1.67 11.27
N CYS A 12 -8.92 -1.08 10.07
CA CYS A 12 -9.73 -1.59 8.97
C CYS A 12 -9.23 -2.95 8.46
N SER A 13 -10.14 -3.77 7.94
CA SER A 13 -9.78 -4.98 7.17
C SER A 13 -9.19 -4.61 5.81
N LEU A 14 -8.55 -5.56 5.11
CA LEU A 14 -8.05 -5.28 3.76
C LEU A 14 -9.19 -5.05 2.77
N GLU A 15 -10.33 -5.70 2.97
CA GLU A 15 -11.57 -5.48 2.23
C GLU A 15 -12.07 -4.05 2.39
N GLU A 16 -12.17 -3.55 3.63
CA GLU A 16 -12.59 -2.18 3.90
C GLU A 16 -11.63 -1.15 3.27
N ILE A 17 -10.32 -1.42 3.29
CA ILE A 17 -9.32 -0.55 2.66
C ILE A 17 -9.49 -0.56 1.14
N ALA A 18 -9.69 -1.73 0.52
CA ALA A 18 -9.92 -1.85 -0.92
C ALA A 18 -11.19 -1.12 -1.36
N ASP A 19 -12.26 -1.22 -0.58
CA ASP A 19 -13.53 -0.50 -0.82
C ASP A 19 -13.34 1.02 -0.69
N ILE A 20 -12.62 1.49 0.33
CA ILE A 20 -12.31 2.92 0.54
C ILE A 20 -11.49 3.49 -0.62
N LEU A 21 -10.55 2.72 -1.15
CA LEU A 21 -9.76 3.09 -2.32
C LEU A 21 -10.56 2.98 -3.63
N GLY A 22 -11.76 2.40 -3.60
CA GLY A 22 -12.61 2.20 -4.77
C GLY A 22 -12.02 1.21 -5.77
N LEU A 23 -11.35 0.16 -5.29
CA LEU A 23 -10.76 -0.86 -6.16
C LEU A 23 -11.83 -1.74 -6.80
N ALA A 24 -11.64 -2.08 -8.07
CA ALA A 24 -12.42 -3.08 -8.79
C ALA A 24 -11.66 -4.39 -8.91
N ASP A 25 -12.40 -5.46 -9.22
CA ASP A 25 -11.87 -6.81 -9.46
C ASP A 25 -10.96 -7.31 -8.32
N VAL A 26 -11.39 -7.05 -7.07
CA VAL A 26 -10.57 -7.32 -5.90
C VAL A 26 -10.57 -8.81 -5.57
N SER A 27 -9.38 -9.36 -5.41
CA SER A 27 -9.15 -10.71 -4.88
C SER A 27 -8.39 -10.63 -3.56
N PHE A 28 -8.73 -11.53 -2.64
CA PHE A 28 -8.13 -11.60 -1.31
C PHE A 28 -7.50 -12.98 -1.12
N ASP A 29 -6.34 -13.00 -0.50
CA ASP A 29 -5.70 -14.24 -0.09
C ASP A 29 -4.84 -14.04 1.16
N ALA A 30 -4.48 -15.13 1.81
CA ALA A 30 -3.58 -15.14 2.94
C ALA A 30 -2.75 -16.42 2.96
N GLU A 31 -1.42 -16.26 2.95
CA GLU A 31 -0.47 -17.37 3.02
C GLU A 31 0.66 -17.05 4.00
N ASP A 32 1.09 -18.09 4.72
CA ASP A 32 2.18 -18.05 5.71
C ASP A 32 2.02 -16.96 6.78
N TYR A 33 2.64 -15.81 6.55
CA TYR A 33 2.69 -14.67 7.48
C TYR A 33 1.93 -13.45 6.95
N TRP A 34 1.46 -13.49 5.69
CA TRP A 34 0.97 -12.34 4.94
C TRP A 34 -0.46 -12.54 4.49
N GLU A 35 -1.25 -11.47 4.59
CA GLU A 35 -2.54 -11.33 3.91
C GLU A 35 -2.41 -10.21 2.88
N TRP A 36 -3.11 -10.35 1.75
CA TRP A 36 -3.12 -9.32 0.72
C TRP A 36 -4.48 -9.20 0.03
N ALA A 37 -4.75 -7.99 -0.44
CA ALA A 37 -5.83 -7.68 -1.36
C ALA A 37 -5.22 -7.11 -2.64
N ILE A 38 -5.52 -7.74 -3.77
CA ILE A 38 -5.11 -7.26 -5.09
C ILE A 38 -6.33 -6.72 -5.80
N GLY A 39 -6.28 -5.47 -6.26
CA GLY A 39 -7.40 -4.83 -6.95
C GLY A 39 -6.95 -3.72 -7.89
N THR A 40 -7.87 -3.21 -8.71
CA THR A 40 -7.56 -2.24 -9.77
C THR A 40 -8.18 -0.87 -9.50
N LEU A 41 -7.36 0.19 -9.51
CA LEU A 41 -7.83 1.56 -9.67
C LEU A 41 -8.30 1.75 -11.12
N VAL A 42 -9.60 1.72 -11.37
CA VAL A 42 -10.17 1.63 -12.73
C VAL A 42 -9.81 2.83 -13.62
N VAL A 43 -9.78 4.04 -13.06
CA VAL A 43 -9.53 5.27 -13.81
C VAL A 43 -8.08 5.32 -14.30
N GLU A 44 -7.13 5.03 -13.41
CA GLU A 44 -5.70 5.03 -13.68
C GLU A 44 -5.21 3.72 -14.31
N ARG A 45 -6.03 2.66 -14.29
CA ARG A 45 -5.70 1.28 -14.71
C ARG A 45 -4.48 0.71 -13.99
N ILE A 46 -4.35 1.00 -12.71
CA ILE A 46 -3.23 0.55 -11.88
C ILE A 46 -3.71 -0.60 -10.99
N GLN A 47 -3.00 -1.72 -11.01
CA GLN A 47 -3.21 -2.80 -10.06
C GLN A 47 -2.41 -2.53 -8.79
N LEU A 48 -3.09 -2.59 -7.65
CA LEU A 48 -2.51 -2.41 -6.33
C LEU A 48 -2.45 -3.75 -5.61
N ASP A 49 -1.38 -3.92 -4.85
CA ASP A 49 -1.24 -4.95 -3.82
C ASP A 49 -1.27 -4.25 -2.45
N ILE A 50 -2.32 -4.49 -1.68
CA ILE A 50 -2.47 -4.01 -0.30
C ILE A 50 -2.13 -5.18 0.61
N THR A 51 -1.01 -5.11 1.32
CA THR A 51 -0.49 -6.22 2.12
C THR A 51 -0.16 -5.82 3.55
N ARG A 52 -0.31 -6.78 4.47
CA ARG A 52 0.18 -6.71 5.84
C ARG A 52 0.34 -8.11 6.41
N THR A 53 0.93 -8.23 7.59
CA THR A 53 0.91 -9.51 8.30
C THR A 53 -0.43 -9.76 8.99
N HIS A 54 -0.96 -10.98 8.86
CA HIS A 54 -2.15 -11.44 9.60
C HIS A 54 -1.82 -12.01 10.98
N THR A 55 -0.54 -11.99 11.39
CA THR A 55 -0.09 -12.54 12.69
C THR A 55 -0.29 -11.58 13.86
N ALA A 56 -0.66 -10.33 13.58
CA ALA A 56 -1.00 -9.30 14.56
C ALA A 56 -2.31 -8.61 14.17
N PRO A 57 -3.08 -8.08 15.14
CA PRO A 57 -4.27 -7.30 14.83
C PRO A 57 -3.98 -6.11 13.90
N PRO A 58 -4.90 -5.75 12.98
CA PRO A 58 -4.72 -4.66 12.00
C PRO A 58 -4.13 -3.36 12.55
N GLY A 59 -4.65 -2.87 13.68
CA GLY A 59 -4.20 -1.61 14.29
C GLY A 59 -2.77 -1.64 14.86
N LEU A 60 -2.16 -2.82 14.96
CA LEU A 60 -0.82 -3.03 15.51
C LEU A 60 0.22 -3.37 14.44
N THR A 61 -0.18 -3.50 13.18
CA THR A 61 0.70 -3.81 12.05
C THR A 61 0.62 -2.74 10.97
N GLU A 62 1.71 -2.54 10.24
CA GLU A 62 1.71 -1.65 9.09
C GLU A 62 1.05 -2.33 7.89
N THR A 63 0.13 -1.62 7.26
CA THR A 63 -0.37 -1.96 5.93
C THR A 63 0.43 -1.21 4.89
N ARG A 64 0.89 -1.93 3.86
CA ARG A 64 1.65 -1.39 2.74
C ARG A 64 0.86 -1.55 1.46
N ILE A 65 1.04 -0.59 0.55
CA ILE A 65 0.43 -0.59 -0.77
C ILE A 65 1.53 -0.46 -1.81
N PHE A 66 1.55 -1.39 -2.76
CA PHE A 66 2.47 -1.41 -3.89
C PHE A 66 1.71 -1.37 -5.21
N ARG A 67 2.38 -0.99 -6.30
CA ARG A 67 1.91 -1.31 -7.65
C ARG A 67 2.35 -2.72 -8.02
N LEU A 68 1.42 -3.52 -8.55
CA LEU A 68 1.72 -4.91 -8.93
C LEU A 68 2.63 -5.00 -10.18
N ASP A 69 2.65 -3.96 -11.02
CA ASP A 69 3.53 -3.84 -12.18
C ASP A 69 4.97 -3.44 -11.83
N LEU A 70 5.28 -3.26 -10.53
CA LEU A 70 6.60 -2.88 -10.00
C LEU A 70 7.11 -1.52 -10.48
N GLU A 71 6.23 -0.64 -10.96
CA GLU A 71 6.57 0.76 -11.23
C GLU A 71 6.40 1.65 -9.98
N SER A 72 7.04 2.82 -9.98
CA SER A 72 6.86 3.84 -8.94
C SER A 72 5.47 4.50 -9.02
N PHE A 73 4.96 4.98 -7.88
CA PHE A 73 3.81 5.87 -7.88
C PHE A 73 4.24 7.27 -8.34
N THR A 74 3.36 7.98 -9.03
CA THR A 74 3.57 9.41 -9.29
C THR A 74 3.16 10.22 -8.06
N ASP A 75 3.60 11.47 -7.94
CA ASP A 75 3.18 12.37 -6.85
C ASP A 75 1.65 12.50 -6.77
N ASP A 76 0.94 12.50 -7.91
CA ASP A 76 -0.52 12.56 -7.94
C ASP A 76 -1.15 11.28 -7.39
N HIS A 77 -0.59 10.11 -7.72
CA HIS A 77 -1.03 8.83 -7.14
C HIS A 77 -0.83 8.83 -5.62
N ILE A 78 0.38 9.18 -5.16
CA ILE A 78 0.73 9.25 -3.73
C ILE A 78 -0.25 10.17 -3.00
N LYS A 79 -0.48 11.37 -3.53
CA LYS A 79 -1.39 12.34 -2.95
C LYS A 79 -2.83 11.82 -2.89
N LYS A 80 -3.37 11.31 -3.99
CA LYS A 80 -4.76 10.81 -4.06
C LYS A 80 -5.00 9.64 -3.12
N ILE A 81 -4.13 8.63 -3.18
CA ILE A 81 -4.21 7.45 -2.32
C ILE A 81 -4.08 7.87 -0.86
N SER A 82 -3.09 8.70 -0.54
CA SER A 82 -2.90 9.14 0.85
C SER A 82 -4.08 9.93 1.40
N LEU A 83 -4.61 10.90 0.65
CA LEU A 83 -5.77 11.69 1.09
C LEU A 83 -7.00 10.81 1.33
N THR A 84 -7.15 9.74 0.54
CA THR A 84 -8.23 8.76 0.69
C THR A 84 -8.07 7.92 1.96
N LEU A 85 -6.83 7.59 2.33
CA LEU A 85 -6.51 6.76 3.50
C LEU A 85 -6.37 7.55 4.82
N LEU A 86 -6.10 8.85 4.77
CA LEU A 86 -5.92 9.70 5.96
C LEU A 86 -7.05 9.57 6.99
N PRO A 87 -8.35 9.51 6.62
CA PRO A 87 -9.44 9.39 7.60
C PRO A 87 -9.42 8.08 8.42
N ILE A 88 -8.79 7.02 7.92
CA ILE A 88 -8.72 5.71 8.58
C ILE A 88 -7.33 5.40 9.17
N ALA A 89 -6.35 6.27 8.95
CA ALA A 89 -4.97 6.05 9.37
C ALA A 89 -4.76 6.46 10.84
N ILE A 90 -4.33 5.51 11.68
CA ILE A 90 -3.93 5.72 13.08
C ILE A 90 -2.59 6.45 13.13
N THR A 91 -1.64 5.97 12.33
CA THR A 91 -0.35 6.63 12.11
C THR A 91 -0.43 7.19 10.71
N GLY A 92 -0.60 8.52 10.59
CA GLY A 92 -0.86 9.19 9.31
C GLY A 92 0.00 8.66 8.15
N VAL A 93 -0.51 8.78 6.93
CA VAL A 93 0.00 8.05 5.77
C VAL A 93 1.38 8.55 5.34
N VAL A 94 2.29 7.61 5.09
CA VAL A 94 3.66 7.86 4.64
C VAL A 94 3.92 7.10 3.35
N TRP A 95 4.94 7.53 2.62
CA TRP A 95 5.38 6.88 1.40
C TRP A 95 6.91 6.83 1.37
N GLY A 96 7.45 5.85 0.66
CA GLY A 96 8.89 5.71 0.45
C GLY A 96 9.19 5.30 -0.98
N GLU A 97 10.26 5.85 -1.53
CA GLU A 97 10.87 5.41 -2.78
C GLU A 97 12.12 4.59 -2.48
N TRP A 98 12.23 3.44 -3.13
CA TRP A 98 13.27 2.45 -2.85
C TRP A 98 13.99 2.04 -4.12
N ARG A 99 15.32 2.03 -4.08
CA ARG A 99 16.16 1.47 -5.13
C ARG A 99 16.57 0.05 -4.77
N HIS A 100 16.20 -0.90 -5.62
CA HIS A 100 16.69 -2.27 -5.54
C HIS A 100 18.22 -2.32 -5.72
N LYS A 101 18.90 -3.07 -4.84
CA LYS A 101 20.34 -3.31 -4.93
C LYS A 101 20.63 -4.73 -5.43
N GLN A 102 20.32 -5.73 -4.62
CA GLN A 102 20.58 -7.14 -4.90
C GLN A 102 19.72 -8.04 -4.02
N GLY A 103 19.18 -9.13 -4.56
CA GLY A 103 18.32 -10.04 -3.78
C GLY A 103 17.12 -9.28 -3.21
N ASN A 104 16.90 -9.36 -1.90
CA ASN A 104 15.86 -8.61 -1.18
C ASN A 104 16.39 -7.32 -0.53
N ASP A 105 17.57 -6.84 -0.96
CA ASP A 105 18.17 -5.60 -0.45
C ASP A 105 17.69 -4.39 -1.23
N PHE A 106 17.17 -3.41 -0.49
CA PHE A 106 16.63 -2.15 -1.00
C PHE A 106 17.20 -0.98 -0.22
N GLN A 107 17.51 0.10 -0.91
CA GLN A 107 17.93 1.36 -0.31
C GLN A 107 16.82 2.40 -0.47
N MET A 108 16.37 2.97 0.64
CA MET A 108 15.47 4.13 0.61
C MET A 108 16.18 5.32 -0.05
N ILE A 109 15.55 5.89 -1.07
CA ILE A 109 16.00 7.07 -1.80
C ILE A 109 15.39 8.32 -1.15
N GLU A 110 14.07 8.28 -0.99
CA GLU A 110 13.27 9.37 -0.45
C GLU A 110 12.10 8.80 0.35
N SER A 111 11.61 9.57 1.30
CA SER A 111 10.37 9.26 2.02
C SER A 111 9.66 10.55 2.39
N GLY A 112 8.33 10.51 2.37
CA GLY A 112 7.50 11.63 2.77
C GLY A 112 6.34 11.20 3.66
N ARG A 113 5.71 12.20 4.28
CA ARG A 113 4.47 12.03 5.04
C ARG A 113 3.42 12.94 4.45
N SER A 114 2.24 12.38 4.20
CA SER A 114 1.10 13.17 3.78
C SER A 114 0.65 14.07 4.94
N PRO A 115 0.35 15.35 4.64
CA PRO A 115 0.03 16.35 5.65
C PRO A 115 -1.24 16.03 6.46
#